data_AF-A0A5A7PVM7-F1
#
_entry.id   AF-A0A5A7PVM7-F1
#
_cell.length_a   1.000
_cell.length_b   1.000
_cell.length_c   1.000
_cell.angle_alpha   90.00
_cell.angle_beta   90.00
_cell.angle_gamma   90.00
#
_symmetry.space_group_name_H-M   'P 1'
#
loop_
_entity.id
_entity.type
_entity.pdbx_description
1 polymer ?
#
loop_
_entity_poly.entity_id
_entity_poly.type
_entity_poly.pdbx_seq_one_letter_code
_entity_poly.pdbx_strand_id
1 'polypeptide(L)'
;MMEWGGEPPREGLRFAIKKNFGCLEALKQKMTEEAAVLPGSGWVWLGVDSKNIKHLVVETTANDDPLATKGPTLVPLLGIDVWEHAYYLQLMSVQKLLTFNNTDSFAFQLQYENAREDYLKSIWKVISWKYANTVYKMESICFNRGDNPENFVGHRMKKYSPDIFRTKILGEKTAVICGPAGHKFVFSNENRLFAPFRPHPMQHLFRSYQNKAGPPPPDEASKSIRQPGFLKPEALARYLPDMHSVAQNLLRAHLFGKNEARIYPFAKSLTLTLACRFFLGIDDPTRITRLVGKFDDVTLGMHSVMVNLPGTAFYRANRAAVAIRKELIAVIKERKREMADSSGGRISKDILSHMIVVTDPTRKPMPDPEIADKIMGLLTASYSTVATTITFLMKYVGLNPKVYRKIREEQMEIAGSKKAGALLEWDDMGKMKYSWNVVCETMRLVPPLQGTFREVITEFTYAGYTVPKGWKVYWTVSTTNMNPDYFKEPEKFNPSRYEEGKEAPPPYTYVPFGGGPRMCPGKEYARLAILAFVHNVVKSYRWEVIDPNEKVEGDMMPEPEKGLPVRLYHHFASSARSHICRII
;
A
#
# COMPACT_ATOMS: atom_id res chain seq x y z
N MET A 1 -35.21 -19.07 -13.13
CA MET A 1 -34.91 -17.86 -13.94
C MET A 1 -35.42 -16.65 -13.17
N MET A 2 -34.58 -15.95 -12.42
CA MET A 2 -34.95 -14.71 -11.70
C MET A 2 -33.76 -13.75 -11.57
N GLU A 3 -34.05 -12.46 -11.79
CA GLU A 3 -33.32 -11.23 -11.41
C GLU A 3 -31.94 -10.92 -12.01
N TRP A 4 -31.82 -10.65 -13.32
CA TRP A 4 -30.67 -9.88 -13.82
C TRP A 4 -31.03 -8.96 -15.00
N GLY A 5 -31.32 -7.68 -14.69
CA GLY A 5 -31.39 -6.59 -15.66
C GLY A 5 -32.50 -5.58 -15.37
N GLY A 6 -32.15 -4.30 -15.16
CA GLY A 6 -33.13 -3.21 -15.32
C GLY A 6 -33.18 -2.10 -14.26
N GLU A 7 -32.68 -2.28 -13.03
CA GLU A 7 -32.71 -1.15 -12.08
C GLU A 7 -31.67 -0.09 -12.47
N PRO A 8 -32.05 1.20 -12.62
CA PRO A 8 -31.12 2.25 -12.99
C PRO A 8 -30.04 2.49 -11.92
N PRO A 9 -28.90 3.11 -12.27
CA PRO A 9 -27.85 3.45 -11.30
C PRO A 9 -28.41 4.29 -10.15
N ARG A 10 -27.91 4.06 -8.93
CA ARG A 10 -28.40 4.65 -7.68
C ARG A 10 -27.28 5.46 -7.01
N GLU A 11 -27.67 6.28 -6.03
CA GLU A 11 -26.75 7.01 -5.16
C GLU A 11 -25.67 7.82 -5.93
N GLY A 12 -24.39 7.66 -5.56
CA GLY A 12 -23.27 8.45 -6.07
C GLY A 12 -23.01 8.27 -7.57
N LEU A 13 -23.22 7.06 -8.11
CA LEU A 13 -23.00 6.80 -9.54
C LEU A 13 -24.04 7.56 -10.38
N ARG A 14 -25.31 7.58 -9.93
CA ARG A 14 -26.36 8.37 -10.58
C ARG A 14 -26.00 9.86 -10.64
N PHE A 15 -25.43 10.40 -9.57
CA PHE A 15 -25.00 11.80 -9.51
C PHE A 15 -23.82 12.07 -10.46
N ALA A 16 -22.82 11.19 -10.50
CA ALA A 16 -21.70 11.35 -11.42
C ALA A 16 -22.11 11.19 -12.89
N ILE A 17 -23.02 10.27 -13.21
CA ILE A 17 -23.59 10.17 -14.57
C ILE A 17 -24.29 11.47 -14.94
N LYS A 18 -25.15 12.00 -14.04
CA LYS A 18 -25.81 13.29 -14.25
C LYS A 18 -24.81 14.43 -14.45
N LYS A 19 -23.71 14.43 -13.71
CA LYS A 19 -22.68 15.48 -13.79
C LYS A 19 -21.88 15.43 -15.09
N ASN A 20 -21.44 14.25 -15.54
CA ASN A 20 -20.54 14.11 -16.68
C ASN A 20 -21.28 14.01 -18.02
N PHE A 21 -22.52 13.50 -18.02
CA PHE A 21 -23.29 13.22 -19.23
C PHE A 21 -24.69 13.86 -19.22
N GLY A 22 -25.06 14.59 -18.18
CA GLY A 22 -26.39 15.22 -18.05
C GLY A 22 -27.48 14.28 -17.57
N CYS A 23 -27.60 13.08 -18.14
CA CYS A 23 -28.54 12.05 -17.71
C CYS A 23 -28.08 10.63 -18.11
N LEU A 24 -28.83 9.62 -17.65
CA LEU A 24 -28.54 8.22 -17.99
C LEU A 24 -28.74 7.92 -19.48
N GLU A 25 -29.78 8.47 -20.10
CA GLU A 25 -30.05 8.23 -21.52
C GLU A 25 -28.97 8.82 -22.42
N ALA A 26 -28.45 10.01 -22.09
CA ALA A 26 -27.32 10.61 -22.80
C ALA A 26 -26.03 9.77 -22.68
N LEU A 27 -25.78 9.16 -21.51
CA LEU A 27 -24.68 8.21 -21.36
C LEU A 27 -24.88 6.97 -22.26
N LYS A 28 -26.08 6.38 -22.24
CA LYS A 28 -26.38 5.20 -23.07
C LYS A 28 -26.19 5.52 -24.54
N GLN A 29 -26.73 6.65 -24.99
CA GLN A 29 -26.58 7.13 -26.36
C GLN A 29 -25.11 7.28 -26.73
N LYS A 30 -24.31 7.98 -25.91
CA LYS A 30 -22.88 8.14 -26.15
C LYS A 30 -22.15 6.79 -26.27
N MET A 31 -22.38 5.86 -25.34
CA MET A 31 -21.73 4.55 -25.40
C MET A 31 -22.17 3.74 -26.63
N THR A 32 -23.44 3.84 -27.03
CA THR A 32 -23.95 3.18 -28.24
C THR A 32 -23.36 3.79 -29.52
N GLU A 33 -23.21 5.11 -29.60
CA GLU A 33 -22.59 5.80 -30.74
C GLU A 33 -21.12 5.39 -30.90
N GLU A 34 -20.35 5.42 -29.79
CA GLU A 34 -18.94 4.98 -29.77
C GLU A 34 -18.79 3.49 -30.13
N ALA A 35 -19.76 2.65 -29.75
CA ALA A 35 -19.79 1.23 -30.09
C ALA A 35 -20.11 0.98 -31.56
N ALA A 36 -21.01 1.77 -32.14
CA ALA A 36 -21.44 1.62 -33.53
C ALA A 36 -20.29 1.93 -34.50
N VAL A 37 -19.47 2.94 -34.19
CA VAL A 37 -18.35 3.39 -35.04
C VAL A 37 -17.05 2.62 -34.83
N LEU A 38 -17.02 1.67 -33.87
CA LEU A 38 -15.82 0.90 -33.54
C LEU A 38 -15.46 -0.07 -34.70
N PRO A 39 -14.26 0.07 -35.32
CA PRO A 39 -13.86 -0.79 -36.43
C PRO A 39 -13.46 -2.17 -35.93
N GLY A 40 -13.98 -3.22 -36.57
CA GLY A 40 -13.68 -4.60 -36.20
C GLY A 40 -14.29 -5.01 -34.85
N SER A 41 -13.55 -5.83 -34.09
CA SER A 41 -13.91 -6.24 -32.73
C SER A 41 -13.30 -5.31 -31.68
N GLY A 42 -13.98 -5.08 -30.56
CA GLY A 42 -13.45 -4.29 -29.46
C GLY A 42 -14.47 -4.03 -28.35
N TRP A 43 -14.10 -3.17 -27.40
CA TRP A 43 -14.90 -2.87 -26.23
C TRP A 43 -15.22 -1.38 -26.12
N VAL A 44 -16.41 -1.07 -25.63
CA VAL A 44 -16.77 0.27 -25.15
C VAL A 44 -16.94 0.23 -23.64
N TRP A 45 -16.14 1.03 -22.95
CA TRP A 45 -16.06 1.06 -21.50
C TRP A 45 -16.70 2.32 -20.95
N LEU A 46 -17.45 2.18 -19.86
CA LEU A 46 -17.65 3.26 -18.90
C LEU A 46 -16.56 3.14 -17.84
N GLY A 47 -15.63 4.08 -17.82
CA GLY A 47 -14.57 4.18 -16.83
C GLY A 47 -14.88 5.22 -15.76
N VAL A 48 -14.35 5.00 -14.55
CA VAL A 48 -14.15 6.07 -13.57
C VAL A 48 -12.66 6.34 -13.44
N ASP A 49 -12.27 7.61 -13.39
CA ASP A 49 -10.90 7.96 -13.04
C ASP A 49 -10.68 7.75 -11.54
N SER A 50 -9.82 6.80 -11.18
CA SER A 50 -9.49 6.51 -9.77
C SER A 50 -8.80 7.68 -9.06
N LYS A 51 -8.24 8.66 -9.80
CA LYS A 51 -7.69 9.91 -9.23
C LYS A 51 -8.75 10.99 -8.98
N ASN A 52 -9.90 10.90 -9.66
CA ASN A 52 -11.03 11.81 -9.49
C ASN A 52 -12.33 11.04 -9.70
N ILE A 53 -12.80 10.39 -8.63
CA ILE A 53 -13.97 9.51 -8.67
C ILE A 53 -15.27 10.17 -9.19
N LYS A 54 -15.32 11.51 -9.23
CA LYS A 54 -16.46 12.26 -9.76
C LYS A 54 -16.41 12.39 -11.30
N HIS A 55 -15.32 11.99 -11.93
CA HIS A 55 -15.12 12.06 -13.37
C HIS A 55 -15.31 10.67 -13.99
N LEU A 56 -16.30 10.58 -14.87
CA LEU A 56 -16.60 9.38 -15.64
C LEU A 56 -16.20 9.61 -17.10
N VAL A 57 -15.67 8.57 -17.73
CA VAL A 57 -15.23 8.59 -19.12
C VAL A 57 -15.88 7.46 -19.91
N VAL A 58 -16.08 7.68 -21.20
CA VAL A 58 -16.42 6.62 -22.16
C VAL A 58 -15.22 6.46 -23.07
N GLU A 59 -14.69 5.24 -23.15
CA GLU A 59 -13.45 4.93 -23.88
C GLU A 59 -13.62 3.64 -24.68
N THR A 60 -12.94 3.55 -25.82
CA THR A 60 -13.00 2.39 -26.71
C THR A 60 -11.65 1.70 -26.82
N THR A 61 -11.62 0.37 -26.82
CA THR A 61 -10.39 -0.42 -27.02
C THR A 61 -10.61 -1.46 -28.11
N ALA A 62 -9.56 -1.79 -28.87
CA ALA A 62 -9.64 -2.79 -29.93
C ALA A 62 -9.49 -4.20 -29.38
N ASN A 63 -10.09 -5.18 -30.03
CA ASN A 63 -9.99 -6.61 -29.71
C ASN A 63 -10.26 -6.91 -28.22
N ASP A 64 -9.34 -7.56 -27.52
CA ASP A 64 -9.41 -7.90 -26.11
C ASP A 64 -8.63 -6.92 -25.19
N ASP A 65 -8.24 -5.75 -25.71
CA ASP A 65 -7.48 -4.78 -24.94
C ASP A 65 -8.28 -4.24 -23.75
N PRO A 66 -7.72 -4.21 -22.53
CA PRO A 66 -8.40 -3.69 -21.36
C PRO A 66 -8.38 -2.16 -21.33
N LEU A 67 -9.35 -1.54 -20.66
CA LEU A 67 -9.43 -0.08 -20.46
C LEU A 67 -8.11 0.55 -19.95
N ALA A 68 -7.31 -0.20 -19.19
CA ALA A 68 -6.03 0.31 -18.67
C ALA A 68 -5.00 0.70 -19.75
N THR A 69 -5.17 0.29 -21.00
CA THR A 69 -4.34 0.75 -22.12
C THR A 69 -4.55 2.23 -22.44
N LYS A 70 -5.72 2.80 -22.09
CA LYS A 70 -6.05 4.23 -22.24
C LYS A 70 -5.53 5.09 -21.10
N GLY A 71 -5.30 4.50 -19.93
CA GLY A 71 -4.72 5.21 -18.80
C GLY A 71 -4.63 4.32 -17.55
N PRO A 72 -3.53 4.39 -16.80
CA PRO A 72 -3.31 3.51 -15.64
C PRO A 72 -4.25 3.81 -14.46
N THR A 73 -4.96 4.94 -14.48
CA THR A 73 -5.90 5.37 -13.43
C THR A 73 -7.35 5.05 -13.76
N LEU A 74 -7.67 4.59 -14.97
CA LEU A 74 -9.05 4.31 -15.37
C LEU A 74 -9.49 2.93 -14.85
N VAL A 75 -10.59 2.92 -14.08
CA VAL A 75 -11.21 1.71 -13.54
C VAL A 75 -12.50 1.42 -14.30
N PRO A 76 -12.67 0.22 -14.90
CA PRO A 76 -13.87 -0.11 -15.64
C PRO A 76 -15.06 -0.31 -14.70
N LEU A 77 -16.15 0.42 -14.94
CA LEU A 77 -17.45 0.25 -14.27
C LEU A 77 -18.39 -0.67 -15.06
N LEU A 78 -18.35 -0.55 -16.38
CA LEU A 78 -19.14 -1.30 -17.35
C LEU A 78 -18.31 -1.45 -18.63
N GLY A 79 -18.39 -2.60 -19.28
CA GLY A 79 -17.84 -2.84 -20.62
C GLY A 79 -18.91 -3.47 -21.50
N ILE A 80 -19.05 -2.98 -22.72
CA ILE A 80 -19.88 -3.56 -23.78
C ILE A 80 -18.90 -4.12 -24.82
N ASP A 81 -18.95 -5.44 -25.00
CA ASP A 81 -18.17 -6.14 -26.02
C ASP A 81 -18.89 -6.00 -27.37
N VAL A 82 -18.17 -5.48 -28.36
CA VAL A 82 -18.66 -5.28 -29.73
C VAL A 82 -17.85 -6.21 -30.63
N TRP A 83 -18.41 -7.39 -30.89
CA TRP A 83 -17.76 -8.40 -31.73
C TRP A 83 -17.94 -8.10 -33.23
N GLU A 84 -16.94 -8.46 -34.03
CA GLU A 84 -16.95 -8.31 -35.49
C GLU A 84 -17.90 -9.31 -36.18
N HIS A 85 -18.29 -10.40 -35.49
CA HIS A 85 -19.09 -11.50 -36.05
C HIS A 85 -20.48 -11.67 -35.42
N ALA A 86 -21.12 -10.60 -34.93
CA ALA A 86 -22.53 -10.66 -34.51
C ALA A 86 -23.46 -10.78 -35.74
N TYR A 87 -23.33 -11.85 -36.52
CA TYR A 87 -24.15 -12.18 -37.66
C TYR A 87 -24.96 -13.46 -37.38
N TYR A 88 -26.26 -13.43 -37.64
CA TYR A 88 -27.04 -14.66 -37.72
C TYR A 88 -26.89 -15.28 -39.12
N LEU A 89 -26.80 -16.61 -39.19
CA LEU A 89 -26.93 -17.35 -40.44
C LEU A 89 -28.41 -17.46 -40.78
N GLN A 90 -28.87 -16.70 -41.78
CA GLN A 90 -30.20 -16.91 -42.35
C GLN A 90 -30.05 -17.75 -43.63
N LEU A 91 -30.54 -18.98 -43.60
CA LEU A 91 -30.64 -19.85 -44.77
C LEU A 91 -31.85 -19.41 -45.60
N MET A 92 -31.62 -18.80 -46.76
CA MET A 92 -32.67 -18.55 -47.75
C MET A 92 -32.64 -19.64 -48.84
N SER A 93 -33.85 -20.03 -49.26
CA SER A 93 -34.26 -21.10 -50.19
C SER A 93 -33.25 -21.61 -51.23
N VAL A 94 -33.31 -22.92 -51.47
CA VAL A 94 -32.64 -23.66 -52.54
C VAL A 94 -33.19 -23.24 -53.92
N GLN A 95 -32.37 -22.59 -54.76
CA GLN A 95 -32.69 -22.45 -56.19
C GLN A 95 -32.08 -23.60 -56.98
N LYS A 96 -32.91 -24.29 -57.77
CA LYS A 96 -32.49 -25.35 -58.68
C LYS A 96 -31.96 -24.71 -59.96
N LEU A 97 -30.64 -24.73 -60.16
CA LEU A 97 -30.03 -24.35 -61.44
C LEU A 97 -30.23 -25.51 -62.43
N LEU A 98 -30.86 -25.25 -63.58
CA LEU A 98 -30.98 -26.23 -64.66
C LEU A 98 -29.58 -26.58 -65.19
N THR A 99 -29.17 -27.85 -65.07
CA THR A 99 -27.88 -28.36 -65.52
C THR A 99 -28.02 -29.20 -66.80
N PHE A 100 -27.13 -28.97 -67.77
CA PHE A 100 -26.77 -29.95 -68.79
C PHE A 100 -25.90 -31.03 -68.13
N ASN A 101 -26.18 -32.31 -68.39
CA ASN A 101 -25.47 -33.52 -67.93
C ASN A 101 -25.85 -34.13 -66.57
N ASN A 102 -27.12 -34.01 -66.15
CA ASN A 102 -27.76 -34.97 -65.23
C ASN A 102 -27.07 -35.21 -63.87
N THR A 103 -26.44 -34.18 -63.32
CA THR A 103 -26.11 -34.08 -61.88
C THR A 103 -26.77 -32.82 -61.32
N ASP A 104 -27.62 -32.99 -60.31
CA ASP A 104 -28.20 -31.87 -59.56
C ASP A 104 -27.09 -31.18 -58.76
N SER A 105 -26.87 -29.88 -58.97
CA SER A 105 -26.00 -29.05 -58.14
C SER A 105 -26.80 -27.97 -57.42
N PHE A 106 -26.60 -27.87 -56.12
CA PHE A 106 -27.24 -26.89 -55.25
C PHE A 106 -26.19 -25.87 -54.79
N ALA A 107 -26.47 -24.58 -54.98
CA ALA A 107 -25.65 -23.50 -54.42
C ALA A 107 -26.33 -22.95 -53.15
N PHE A 108 -25.58 -22.89 -52.05
CA PHE A 108 -26.02 -22.24 -50.81
C PHE A 108 -25.47 -20.81 -50.79
N GLN A 109 -26.35 -19.82 -50.73
CA GLN A 109 -25.96 -18.43 -50.52
C GLN A 109 -26.13 -18.10 -49.03
N LEU A 110 -25.02 -17.95 -48.30
CA LEU A 110 -25.03 -17.51 -46.91
C LEU A 110 -25.13 -15.98 -46.89
N GLN A 111 -26.21 -15.45 -46.34
CA GLN A 111 -26.36 -14.02 -46.11
C GLN A 111 -26.04 -13.72 -44.64
N TYR A 112 -25.08 -12.84 -44.43
CA TYR A 112 -24.65 -12.39 -43.10
C TYR A 112 -25.42 -11.10 -42.76
N GLU A 113 -26.29 -11.14 -41.76
CA GLU A 113 -27.04 -9.96 -41.29
C GLU A 113 -26.36 -9.30 -40.08
N ASN A 114 -25.97 -8.03 -40.21
CA ASN A 114 -25.25 -7.31 -39.15
C ASN A 114 -26.18 -6.98 -37.98
N ALA A 115 -26.14 -7.78 -36.91
CA ALA A 115 -26.99 -7.60 -35.73
C ALA A 115 -26.41 -6.59 -34.72
N ARG A 116 -25.35 -5.85 -35.07
CA ARG A 116 -24.68 -4.89 -34.15
C ARG A 116 -25.65 -3.83 -33.65
N GLU A 117 -26.49 -3.26 -34.51
CA GLU A 117 -27.48 -2.26 -34.08
C GLU A 117 -28.48 -2.83 -33.07
N ASP A 118 -29.01 -4.02 -33.35
CA ASP A 118 -30.03 -4.65 -32.51
C ASP A 118 -29.46 -5.16 -31.18
N TYR A 119 -28.20 -5.61 -31.20
CA TYR A 119 -27.43 -5.90 -30.00
C TYR A 119 -27.28 -4.65 -29.13
N LEU A 120 -26.84 -3.52 -29.70
CA LEU A 120 -26.65 -2.26 -28.97
C LEU A 120 -27.96 -1.66 -28.47
N LYS A 121 -29.09 -1.89 -29.15
CA LYS A 121 -30.43 -1.54 -28.64
C LYS A 121 -30.85 -2.42 -27.45
N SER A 122 -30.45 -3.69 -27.45
CA SER A 122 -30.90 -4.69 -26.48
C SER A 122 -30.02 -4.80 -25.23
N ILE A 123 -28.72 -4.50 -25.32
CA ILE A 123 -27.75 -4.68 -24.23
C ILE A 123 -28.15 -3.93 -22.96
N TRP A 124 -28.78 -2.77 -23.09
CA TRP A 124 -29.24 -1.95 -21.97
C TRP A 124 -30.33 -2.60 -21.11
N LYS A 125 -31.03 -3.62 -21.63
CA LYS A 125 -32.03 -4.39 -20.88
C LYS A 125 -31.40 -5.41 -19.94
N VAL A 126 -30.18 -5.84 -20.21
CA VAL A 126 -29.48 -6.91 -19.45
C VAL A 126 -28.32 -6.40 -18.61
N ILE A 127 -27.94 -5.12 -18.73
CA ILE A 127 -26.86 -4.53 -17.94
C ILE A 127 -27.17 -4.53 -16.44
N SER A 128 -26.20 -5.02 -15.65
CA SER A 128 -26.26 -5.00 -14.19
C SER A 128 -25.69 -3.69 -13.63
N TRP A 129 -26.54 -2.67 -13.52
CA TRP A 129 -26.18 -1.42 -12.83
C TRP A 129 -25.88 -1.64 -11.35
N LYS A 130 -26.37 -2.71 -10.73
CA LYS A 130 -26.02 -3.10 -9.36
C LYS A 130 -24.52 -3.33 -9.22
N TYR A 131 -23.89 -3.99 -10.20
CA TYR A 131 -22.45 -4.17 -10.22
C TYR A 131 -21.71 -2.85 -10.43
N ALA A 132 -22.08 -2.07 -11.45
CA ALA A 132 -21.46 -0.75 -11.72
C ALA A 132 -21.58 0.20 -10.51
N ASN A 133 -22.75 0.25 -9.86
CA ASN A 133 -22.96 0.98 -8.60
C ASN A 133 -22.05 0.46 -7.49
N THR A 134 -21.87 -0.86 -7.40
CA THR A 134 -21.00 -1.48 -6.39
C THR A 134 -19.55 -1.08 -6.63
N VAL A 135 -19.03 -1.20 -7.86
CA VAL A 135 -17.67 -0.78 -8.20
C VAL A 135 -17.48 0.72 -7.96
N TYR A 136 -18.39 1.57 -8.47
CA TYR A 136 -18.32 3.03 -8.26
C TYR A 136 -18.41 3.40 -6.77
N LYS A 137 -19.34 2.79 -6.03
CA LYS A 137 -19.51 3.01 -4.59
C LYS A 137 -18.27 2.55 -3.83
N MET A 138 -17.68 1.43 -4.19
CA MET A 138 -16.47 0.93 -3.57
C MET A 138 -15.27 1.84 -3.86
N GLU A 139 -15.12 2.34 -5.09
CA GLU A 139 -14.11 3.38 -5.41
C GLU A 139 -14.38 4.69 -4.65
N SER A 140 -15.64 5.02 -4.36
CA SER A 140 -16.00 6.21 -3.57
C SER A 140 -15.89 6.06 -2.05
N ILE A 141 -15.85 4.82 -1.53
CA ILE A 141 -15.80 4.52 -0.09
C ILE A 141 -14.36 4.34 0.41
N CYS A 142 -13.39 4.14 -0.50
CA CYS A 142 -11.99 4.40 -0.19
C CYS A 142 -11.83 5.91 -0.01
N PHE A 143 -11.84 6.36 1.26
CA PHE A 143 -11.47 7.70 1.73
C PHE A 143 -11.47 8.76 0.62
N ASN A 144 -12.64 9.30 0.21
CA ASN A 144 -12.77 10.39 -0.79
C ASN A 144 -11.44 10.71 -1.51
N ARG A 145 -10.98 9.86 -2.45
CA ARG A 145 -9.66 10.04 -3.08
C ARG A 145 -9.60 11.45 -3.69
N GLY A 146 -8.93 12.36 -2.99
CA GLY A 146 -8.97 13.81 -3.25
C GLY A 146 -9.15 14.72 -2.02
N ASP A 147 -9.74 14.23 -0.93
CA ASP A 147 -9.77 14.92 0.37
C ASP A 147 -8.75 14.27 1.32
N ASN A 148 -7.88 15.06 1.96
CA ASN A 148 -6.97 14.60 3.02
C ASN A 148 -7.74 13.74 4.06
N PRO A 149 -7.26 12.56 4.50
CA PRO A 149 -7.89 11.75 5.54
C PRO A 149 -8.32 12.55 6.79
N GLU A 150 -7.58 13.59 7.13
CA GLU A 150 -7.89 14.55 8.19
C GLU A 150 -9.21 15.29 7.93
N ASN A 151 -9.50 15.67 6.69
CA ASN A 151 -10.78 16.26 6.31
C ASN A 151 -11.91 15.23 6.43
N PHE A 152 -11.70 13.98 6.04
CA PHE A 152 -12.73 12.94 6.16
C PHE A 152 -13.15 12.70 7.61
N VAL A 153 -12.16 12.58 8.50
CA VAL A 153 -12.33 12.31 9.93
C VAL A 153 -12.81 13.56 10.65
N GLY A 154 -12.13 14.69 10.47
CA GLY A 154 -12.44 15.96 11.13
C GLY A 154 -13.85 16.49 10.83
N HIS A 155 -14.31 16.41 9.58
CA HIS A 155 -15.70 16.78 9.25
C HIS A 155 -16.74 15.90 9.96
N ARG A 156 -16.47 14.61 10.11
CA ARG A 156 -17.39 13.67 10.77
C ARG A 156 -17.37 13.84 12.29
N MET A 157 -16.20 14.12 12.86
CA MET A 157 -16.08 14.49 14.27
C MET A 157 -16.92 15.74 14.59
N LYS A 158 -16.81 16.78 13.76
CA LYS A 158 -17.60 18.02 13.90
C LYS A 158 -19.10 17.81 13.69
N LYS A 159 -19.47 16.96 12.73
CA LYS A 159 -20.88 16.76 12.33
C LYS A 159 -21.64 15.80 13.24
N TYR A 160 -20.99 14.75 13.73
CA TYR A 160 -21.67 13.64 14.42
C TYR A 160 -21.31 13.58 15.89
N SER A 161 -20.03 13.40 16.22
CA SER A 161 -19.52 13.45 17.59
C SER A 161 -17.98 13.47 17.58
N PRO A 162 -17.34 14.24 18.48
CA PRO A 162 -15.89 14.28 18.60
C PRO A 162 -15.28 12.97 19.10
N ASP A 163 -16.07 12.08 19.72
CA ASP A 163 -15.58 10.86 20.35
C ASP A 163 -15.79 9.61 19.49
N ILE A 164 -16.91 9.53 18.76
CA ILE A 164 -17.27 8.35 17.97
C ILE A 164 -18.24 8.68 16.84
N PHE A 165 -18.05 8.09 15.66
CA PHE A 165 -19.04 8.15 14.59
C PHE A 165 -19.11 6.84 13.80
N ARG A 166 -20.25 6.58 13.16
CA ARG A 166 -20.43 5.42 12.26
C ARG A 166 -20.19 5.80 10.80
N THR A 167 -19.64 4.87 10.05
CA THR A 167 -19.47 4.97 8.59
C THR A 167 -19.42 3.58 7.97
N LYS A 168 -19.17 3.51 6.66
CA LYS A 168 -18.71 2.29 5.99
C LYS A 168 -17.32 2.50 5.45
N ILE A 169 -16.40 1.56 5.68
CA ILE A 169 -15.04 1.57 5.13
C ILE A 169 -14.77 0.20 4.52
N LEU A 170 -14.38 0.16 3.24
CA LEU A 170 -14.11 -1.08 2.49
C LEU A 170 -15.26 -2.11 2.57
N GLY A 171 -16.51 -1.61 2.51
CA GLY A 171 -17.73 -2.43 2.57
C GLY A 171 -18.22 -2.78 3.98
N GLU A 172 -17.39 -2.60 5.00
CA GLU A 172 -17.71 -2.96 6.38
C GLU A 172 -18.45 -1.85 7.13
N LYS A 173 -19.38 -2.23 8.02
CA LYS A 173 -19.98 -1.28 8.99
C LYS A 173 -18.94 -0.98 10.06
N THR A 174 -18.56 0.30 10.17
CA THR A 174 -17.41 0.70 10.99
C THR A 174 -17.77 1.82 11.95
N ALA A 175 -17.47 1.63 13.23
CA ALA A 175 -17.40 2.68 14.22
C ALA A 175 -15.97 3.25 14.25
N VAL A 176 -15.82 4.55 14.04
CA VAL A 176 -14.54 5.24 14.18
C VAL A 176 -14.48 5.83 15.59
N ILE A 177 -13.54 5.34 16.39
CA ILE A 177 -13.32 5.79 17.77
C ILE A 177 -12.19 6.82 17.78
N CYS A 178 -12.45 8.00 18.35
CA CYS A 178 -11.64 9.18 18.16
C CYS A 178 -10.97 9.68 19.44
N GLY A 179 -9.88 10.42 19.28
CA GLY A 179 -9.19 11.11 20.37
C GLY A 179 -8.37 10.19 21.28
N PRO A 180 -7.63 10.77 22.24
CA PRO A 180 -6.71 10.03 23.10
C PRO A 180 -7.45 9.04 24.01
N ALA A 181 -8.62 9.41 24.54
CA ALA A 181 -9.45 8.50 25.33
C ALA A 181 -9.93 7.30 24.50
N GLY A 182 -10.30 7.55 23.23
CA GLY A 182 -10.70 6.51 22.29
C GLY A 182 -9.57 5.57 21.90
N HIS A 183 -8.39 6.13 21.60
CA HIS A 183 -7.17 5.35 21.37
C HIS A 183 -6.84 4.46 22.57
N LYS A 184 -6.81 5.02 23.78
CA LYS A 184 -6.61 4.25 25.02
C LYS A 184 -7.64 3.13 25.15
N PHE A 185 -8.92 3.44 24.92
CA PHE A 185 -10.00 2.47 25.02
C PHE A 185 -9.80 1.31 24.04
N VAL A 186 -9.52 1.58 22.76
CA VAL A 186 -9.28 0.52 21.77
C VAL A 186 -8.06 -0.33 22.14
N PHE A 187 -6.94 0.31 22.48
CA PHE A 187 -5.68 -0.39 22.76
C PHE A 187 -5.70 -1.22 24.05
N SER A 188 -6.47 -0.80 25.06
CA SER A 188 -6.56 -1.49 26.36
C SER A 188 -7.55 -2.65 26.35
N ASN A 189 -8.35 -2.80 25.29
CA ASN A 189 -9.44 -3.77 25.19
C ASN A 189 -9.23 -4.84 24.11
N GLU A 190 -8.01 -4.94 23.59
CA GLU A 190 -7.61 -6.03 22.68
C GLU A 190 -7.88 -7.40 23.33
N ASN A 191 -8.40 -8.35 22.55
CA ASN A 191 -8.81 -9.69 22.94
C ASN A 191 -9.98 -9.76 23.95
N ARG A 192 -10.43 -8.64 24.53
CA ARG A 192 -11.60 -8.56 25.42
C ARG A 192 -12.85 -8.12 24.69
N LEU A 193 -12.80 -6.93 24.09
CA LEU A 193 -13.90 -6.37 23.28
C LEU A 193 -13.59 -6.47 21.78
N PHE A 194 -12.30 -6.55 21.45
CA PHE A 194 -11.82 -6.42 20.08
C PHE A 194 -10.97 -7.61 19.66
N ALA A 195 -11.27 -8.18 18.50
CA ALA A 195 -10.35 -9.03 17.77
C ALA A 195 -9.64 -8.24 16.66
N PRO A 196 -8.43 -8.67 16.27
CA PRO A 196 -7.73 -8.10 15.13
C PRO A 196 -8.54 -8.31 13.84
N PHE A 197 -8.76 -7.23 13.09
CA PHE A 197 -9.36 -7.30 11.76
C PHE A 197 -8.39 -6.72 10.73
N ARG A 198 -8.34 -7.36 9.56
CA ARG A 198 -7.64 -6.86 8.37
C ARG A 198 -8.67 -6.71 7.26
N PRO A 199 -8.59 -5.68 6.41
CA PRO A 199 -9.48 -5.57 5.26
C PRO A 199 -9.44 -6.83 4.38
N HIS A 200 -10.58 -7.19 3.78
CA HIS A 200 -10.67 -8.37 2.89
C HIS A 200 -9.60 -8.44 1.79
N PRO A 201 -9.24 -7.34 1.09
CA PRO A 201 -8.15 -7.38 0.11
C PRO A 201 -6.83 -7.83 0.72
N MET A 202 -6.50 -7.35 1.93
CA MET A 202 -5.32 -7.78 2.67
C MET A 202 -5.42 -9.25 3.09
N GLN A 203 -6.58 -9.73 3.56
CA GLN A 203 -6.75 -11.15 3.88
C GLN A 203 -6.59 -12.05 2.64
N HIS A 204 -7.03 -11.60 1.47
CA HIS A 204 -6.85 -12.32 0.21
C HIS A 204 -5.38 -12.34 -0.23
N LEU A 205 -4.71 -11.19 -0.15
CA LEU A 205 -3.32 -11.04 -0.57
C LEU A 205 -2.34 -11.71 0.39
N PHE A 206 -2.68 -11.91 1.66
CA PHE A 206 -1.83 -12.57 2.66
C PHE A 206 -2.61 -13.72 3.32
N ARG A 207 -2.50 -14.94 2.76
CA ARG A 207 -3.38 -16.07 3.12
C ARG A 207 -3.21 -16.51 4.57
N SER A 208 -2.06 -16.22 5.19
CA SER A 208 -1.83 -16.43 6.61
C SER A 208 -2.82 -15.67 7.52
N TYR A 209 -3.51 -14.65 7.01
CA TYR A 209 -4.57 -13.94 7.72
C TYR A 209 -5.96 -14.57 7.59
N GLN A 210 -6.15 -15.56 6.71
CA GLN A 210 -7.44 -16.25 6.54
C GLN A 210 -7.65 -17.38 7.55
N ASN A 211 -6.60 -17.78 8.27
CA ASN A 211 -6.69 -18.86 9.24
C ASN A 211 -7.66 -18.48 10.37
N LYS A 212 -8.89 -19.02 10.30
CA LYS A 212 -9.93 -19.01 11.33
C LYS A 212 -9.57 -19.91 12.52
N ALA A 213 -8.32 -19.93 12.96
CA ALA A 213 -8.07 -20.42 14.30
C ALA A 213 -8.85 -19.48 15.23
N GLY A 214 -9.75 -20.03 16.05
CA GLY A 214 -10.45 -19.26 17.08
C GLY A 214 -9.46 -18.47 17.94
N PRO A 215 -9.93 -17.51 18.76
CA PRO A 215 -9.04 -16.81 19.67
C PRO A 215 -8.17 -17.84 20.40
N PRO A 216 -6.83 -17.71 20.34
CA PRO A 216 -5.97 -18.68 21.01
C PRO A 216 -6.38 -18.75 22.49
N PRO A 217 -6.29 -19.94 23.13
CA PRO A 217 -6.55 -20.06 24.55
C PRO A 217 -5.79 -18.97 25.31
N PRO A 218 -6.29 -18.47 26.46
CA PRO A 218 -5.68 -17.35 27.19
C PRO A 218 -4.17 -17.51 27.41
N ASP A 219 -3.71 -18.74 27.61
CA ASP A 219 -2.29 -19.10 27.79
C ASP A 219 -1.46 -19.13 26.50
N GLU A 220 -2.07 -19.35 25.33
CA GLU A 220 -1.42 -19.23 24.02
C GLU A 220 -1.45 -17.80 23.49
N ALA A 221 -2.51 -17.05 23.78
CA ALA A 221 -2.56 -15.61 23.49
C ALA A 221 -1.39 -14.90 24.17
N SER A 222 -1.12 -15.19 25.45
CA SER A 222 0.02 -14.63 26.18
C SER A 222 1.40 -15.03 25.61
N LYS A 223 1.51 -16.20 24.97
CA LYS A 223 2.74 -16.66 24.28
C LYS A 223 2.88 -16.07 22.87
N SER A 224 1.78 -15.91 22.12
CA SER A 224 1.71 -15.31 20.79
C SER A 224 1.93 -13.78 20.82
N ILE A 225 1.63 -13.13 21.95
CA ILE A 225 1.81 -11.68 22.19
C ILE A 225 3.29 -11.28 22.37
N ARG A 226 4.21 -12.23 22.59
CA ARG A 226 5.63 -11.88 22.70
C ARG A 226 6.12 -11.39 21.34
N GLN A 227 6.65 -10.15 21.30
CA GLN A 227 7.46 -9.70 20.17
C GLN A 227 8.41 -10.85 19.81
N PRO A 228 8.42 -11.28 18.54
CA PRO A 228 9.32 -12.34 18.14
C PRO A 228 10.73 -11.98 18.62
N GLY A 229 11.45 -12.92 19.24
CA GLY A 229 12.74 -12.63 19.88
C GLY A 229 13.74 -11.91 18.96
N PHE A 230 13.58 -12.05 17.64
CA PHE A 230 14.39 -11.41 16.61
C PHE A 230 14.14 -9.89 16.44
N LEU A 231 13.02 -9.33 16.91
CA LEU A 231 12.75 -7.88 16.90
C LEU A 231 13.10 -7.21 18.22
N LYS A 232 13.62 -7.97 19.19
CA LYS A 232 14.08 -7.40 20.45
C LYS A 232 15.35 -6.58 20.23
N PRO A 233 15.60 -5.55 21.05
CA PRO A 233 16.81 -4.73 21.03
C PRO A 233 18.10 -5.53 20.88
N GLU A 234 18.27 -6.63 21.63
CA GLU A 234 19.50 -7.41 21.65
C GLU A 234 19.75 -8.17 20.33
N ALA A 235 18.68 -8.57 19.65
CA ALA A 235 18.77 -9.18 18.32
C ALA A 235 19.09 -8.10 17.28
N LEU A 236 18.37 -6.99 17.30
CA LEU A 236 18.53 -5.88 16.35
C LEU A 236 19.91 -5.22 16.42
N ALA A 237 20.50 -5.10 17.61
CA ALA A 237 21.85 -4.58 17.82
C ALA A 237 22.90 -5.29 16.95
N ARG A 238 22.74 -6.60 16.70
CA ARG A 238 23.67 -7.39 15.89
C ARG A 238 23.60 -7.06 14.40
N TYR A 239 22.50 -6.50 13.94
CA TYR A 239 22.26 -6.17 12.53
C TYR A 239 22.53 -4.70 12.22
N LEU A 240 22.71 -3.85 13.22
CA LEU A 240 22.94 -2.43 13.02
C LEU A 240 24.19 -2.12 12.18
N PRO A 241 25.36 -2.79 12.36
CA PRO A 241 26.51 -2.58 11.49
C PRO A 241 26.20 -2.89 10.02
N ASP A 242 25.46 -3.97 9.78
CA ASP A 242 25.01 -4.37 8.44
C ASP A 242 24.03 -3.35 7.85
N MET A 243 23.07 -2.85 8.63
CA MET A 243 22.14 -1.80 8.19
C MET A 243 22.88 -0.52 7.81
N HIS A 244 23.87 -0.12 8.61
CA HIS A 244 24.74 1.00 8.31
C HIS A 244 25.46 0.79 6.97
N SER A 245 26.13 -0.36 6.79
CA SER A 245 26.88 -0.68 5.58
C SER A 245 26.00 -0.66 4.33
N VAL A 246 24.82 -1.29 4.39
CA VAL A 246 23.83 -1.28 3.30
C VAL A 246 23.38 0.14 2.98
N ALA A 247 23.07 0.96 3.99
CA ALA A 247 22.67 2.35 3.78
C ALA A 247 23.79 3.15 3.10
N GLN A 248 25.05 2.99 3.51
CA GLN A 248 26.21 3.63 2.87
C GLN A 248 26.36 3.21 1.41
N ASN A 249 26.32 1.90 1.15
CA ASN A 249 26.54 1.36 -0.18
C ASN A 249 25.45 1.81 -1.15
N LEU A 250 24.18 1.78 -0.71
CA LEU A 250 23.07 2.21 -1.55
C LEU A 250 23.06 3.73 -1.79
N LEU A 251 23.37 4.55 -0.77
CA LEU A 251 23.56 5.99 -0.94
C LEU A 251 24.63 6.28 -1.99
N ARG A 252 25.79 5.61 -1.91
CA ARG A 252 26.86 5.75 -2.91
C ARG A 252 26.39 5.30 -4.29
N ALA A 253 25.84 4.09 -4.41
CA ALA A 253 25.44 3.53 -5.70
C ALA A 253 24.35 4.35 -6.41
N HIS A 254 23.41 4.94 -5.65
CA HIS A 254 22.25 5.58 -6.24
C HIS A 254 22.30 7.10 -6.28
N LEU A 255 23.04 7.75 -5.38
CA LEU A 255 23.06 9.21 -5.23
C LEU A 255 24.43 9.84 -5.47
N PHE A 256 25.53 9.07 -5.49
CA PHE A 256 26.85 9.66 -5.75
C PHE A 256 26.96 10.19 -7.18
N GLY A 257 27.46 11.42 -7.34
CA GLY A 257 27.63 12.06 -8.64
C GLY A 257 26.34 12.54 -9.30
N LYS A 258 25.18 12.39 -8.63
CA LYS A 258 23.90 12.92 -9.13
C LYS A 258 23.63 14.29 -8.55
N ASN A 259 23.26 15.24 -9.41
CA ASN A 259 22.81 16.56 -8.99
C ASN A 259 21.35 16.56 -8.52
N GLU A 260 20.52 15.66 -9.06
CA GLU A 260 19.10 15.54 -8.71
C GLU A 260 18.71 14.06 -8.53
N ALA A 261 17.80 13.79 -7.60
CA ALA A 261 17.32 12.45 -7.31
C ALA A 261 15.86 12.46 -6.85
N ARG A 262 15.14 11.37 -7.14
CA ARG A 262 13.82 11.10 -6.55
C ARG A 262 14.00 10.25 -5.30
N ILE A 263 13.59 10.76 -4.15
CA ILE A 263 13.85 10.12 -2.86
C ILE A 263 12.92 8.93 -2.62
N TYR A 264 11.64 8.99 -3.02
CA TYR A 264 10.71 7.91 -2.70
C TYR A 264 11.09 6.56 -3.33
N PRO A 265 11.44 6.47 -4.63
CA PRO A 265 11.92 5.23 -5.23
C PRO A 265 13.22 4.73 -4.60
N PHE A 266 14.13 5.64 -4.24
CA PHE A 266 15.37 5.29 -3.55
C PHE A 266 15.09 4.71 -2.16
N ALA A 267 14.22 5.35 -1.37
CA ALA A 267 13.85 4.91 -0.03
C ALA A 267 13.19 3.53 -0.06
N LYS A 268 12.31 3.28 -1.05
CA LYS A 268 11.74 1.96 -1.33
C LYS A 268 12.82 0.91 -1.57
N SER A 269 13.76 1.14 -2.49
CA SER A 269 14.87 0.21 -2.73
C SER A 269 15.72 -0.03 -1.48
N LEU A 270 16.08 1.02 -0.75
CA LEU A 270 16.83 0.93 0.51
C LEU A 270 16.13 0.03 1.53
N THR A 271 14.85 0.30 1.78
CA THR A 271 14.08 -0.44 2.79
C THR A 271 13.84 -1.89 2.39
N LEU A 272 13.58 -2.18 1.12
CA LEU A 272 13.43 -3.56 0.66
C LEU A 272 14.75 -4.33 0.78
N THR A 273 15.89 -3.71 0.44
CA THR A 273 17.20 -4.35 0.61
C THR A 273 17.49 -4.63 2.08
N LEU A 274 17.26 -3.66 2.97
CA LEU A 274 17.43 -3.86 4.41
C LEU A 274 16.52 -4.97 4.94
N ALA A 275 15.28 -5.04 4.48
CA ALA A 275 14.32 -6.05 4.89
C ALA A 275 14.68 -7.45 4.36
N CYS A 276 15.06 -7.57 3.09
CA CYS A 276 15.52 -8.82 2.49
C CYS A 276 16.78 -9.35 3.18
N ARG A 277 17.76 -8.50 3.49
CA ARG A 277 18.95 -8.89 4.22
C ARG A 277 18.62 -9.33 5.64
N PHE A 278 17.79 -8.56 6.36
CA PHE A 278 17.46 -8.84 7.74
C PHE A 278 16.56 -10.08 7.91
N PHE A 279 15.54 -10.24 7.06
CA PHE A 279 14.54 -11.30 7.17
C PHE A 279 14.94 -12.59 6.46
N LEU A 280 15.67 -12.49 5.34
CA LEU A 280 15.97 -13.62 4.46
C LEU A 280 17.47 -13.93 4.36
N GLY A 281 18.34 -13.01 4.78
CA GLY A 281 19.78 -13.13 4.52
C GLY A 281 20.14 -12.97 3.04
N ILE A 282 19.28 -12.34 2.23
CA ILE A 282 19.52 -12.10 0.80
C ILE A 282 20.18 -10.75 0.59
N ASP A 283 21.27 -10.73 -0.19
CA ASP A 283 22.00 -9.51 -0.56
C ASP A 283 22.13 -9.32 -2.09
N ASP A 284 21.46 -10.14 -2.92
CA ASP A 284 21.50 -10.00 -4.38
C ASP A 284 20.69 -8.78 -4.87
N PRO A 285 21.33 -7.71 -5.38
CA PRO A 285 20.63 -6.51 -5.82
C PRO A 285 19.69 -6.75 -7.01
N THR A 286 20.02 -7.72 -7.88
CA THR A 286 19.23 -8.04 -9.07
C THR A 286 17.92 -8.67 -8.66
N ARG A 287 17.97 -9.64 -7.73
CA ARG A 287 16.78 -10.28 -7.16
C ARG A 287 15.88 -9.27 -6.46
N ILE A 288 16.46 -8.39 -5.63
CA ILE A 288 15.71 -7.39 -4.86
C ILE A 288 15.03 -6.37 -5.79
N THR A 289 15.75 -5.85 -6.79
CA THR A 289 15.21 -4.86 -7.74
C THR A 289 13.98 -5.37 -8.49
N ARG A 290 13.95 -6.68 -8.85
CA ARG A 290 12.78 -7.31 -9.50
C ARG A 290 11.55 -7.41 -8.60
N LEU A 291 11.70 -7.25 -7.28
CA LEU A 291 10.61 -7.35 -6.32
C LEU A 291 10.01 -5.99 -5.94
N VAL A 292 10.75 -4.88 -6.05
CA VAL A 292 10.30 -3.52 -5.67
C VAL A 292 8.93 -3.20 -6.28
N GLY A 293 8.79 -3.27 -7.60
CA GLY A 293 7.52 -2.97 -8.28
C GLY A 293 6.37 -3.91 -7.89
N LYS A 294 6.66 -5.17 -7.51
CA LYS A 294 5.63 -6.10 -7.04
C LYS A 294 5.16 -5.75 -5.63
N PHE A 295 6.06 -5.30 -4.76
CA PHE A 295 5.69 -4.82 -3.43
C PHE A 295 4.89 -3.52 -3.51
N ASP A 296 5.14 -2.66 -4.48
CA ASP A 296 4.30 -1.49 -4.77
C ASP A 296 2.87 -1.89 -5.12
N ASP A 297 2.70 -2.82 -6.07
CA ASP A 297 1.37 -3.33 -6.44
C ASP A 297 0.63 -3.96 -5.25
N VAL A 298 1.31 -4.79 -4.43
CA VAL A 298 0.72 -5.40 -3.22
C VAL A 298 0.32 -4.33 -2.18
N THR A 299 1.18 -3.33 -1.98
CA THR A 299 0.96 -2.24 -1.02
C THR A 299 -0.27 -1.41 -1.38
N LEU A 300 -0.45 -1.12 -2.68
CA LEU A 300 -1.63 -0.43 -3.18
C LEU A 300 -2.89 -1.30 -3.09
N GLY A 301 -2.80 -2.57 -3.50
CA GLY A 301 -3.96 -3.46 -3.59
C GLY A 301 -4.51 -3.93 -2.24
N MET A 302 -3.71 -3.96 -1.17
CA MET A 302 -4.21 -4.41 0.14
C MET A 302 -5.23 -3.45 0.77
N HIS A 303 -5.28 -2.21 0.29
CA HIS A 303 -6.25 -1.18 0.70
C HIS A 303 -7.21 -0.79 -0.43
N SER A 304 -7.19 -1.51 -1.56
CA SER A 304 -8.09 -1.23 -2.68
C SER A 304 -9.37 -2.05 -2.58
N VAL A 305 -10.30 -1.78 -3.48
CA VAL A 305 -11.47 -2.65 -3.68
C VAL A 305 -11.03 -3.98 -4.28
N MET A 306 -11.65 -5.11 -3.90
CA MET A 306 -11.37 -6.43 -4.46
C MET A 306 -12.03 -6.66 -5.84
N VAL A 307 -11.77 -5.79 -6.80
CA VAL A 307 -12.16 -6.02 -8.21
C VAL A 307 -10.98 -6.67 -8.91
N ASN A 308 -11.13 -7.91 -9.37
CA ASN A 308 -10.05 -8.66 -10.01
C ASN A 308 -10.16 -8.61 -11.55
N LEU A 309 -10.22 -7.41 -12.12
CA LEU A 309 -10.26 -7.19 -13.57
C LEU A 309 -8.93 -6.61 -14.08
N PRO A 310 -8.46 -6.99 -15.27
CA PRO A 310 -7.26 -6.41 -15.86
C PRO A 310 -7.26 -4.88 -15.78
N GLY A 311 -6.16 -4.31 -15.30
CA GLY A 311 -6.02 -2.86 -15.11
C GLY A 311 -6.31 -2.34 -13.70
N THR A 312 -7.11 -3.06 -12.91
CA THR A 312 -7.42 -2.64 -11.53
C THR A 312 -6.23 -2.83 -10.58
N ALA A 313 -6.18 -2.03 -9.49
CA ALA A 313 -5.13 -2.12 -8.49
C ALA A 313 -5.07 -3.52 -7.84
N PHE A 314 -6.23 -4.10 -7.51
CA PHE A 314 -6.28 -5.43 -6.89
C PHE A 314 -5.87 -6.56 -7.84
N TYR A 315 -6.20 -6.45 -9.14
CA TYR A 315 -5.70 -7.41 -10.14
C TYR A 315 -4.18 -7.43 -10.20
N ARG A 316 -3.53 -6.25 -10.27
CA ARG A 316 -2.06 -6.16 -10.26
C ARG A 316 -1.48 -6.71 -8.97
N ALA A 317 -2.05 -6.33 -7.83
CA ALA A 317 -1.64 -6.81 -6.51
C ALA A 317 -1.73 -8.33 -6.38
N ASN A 318 -2.80 -8.94 -6.89
CA ASN A 318 -2.97 -10.40 -6.84
C ASN A 318 -1.88 -11.11 -7.65
N ARG A 319 -1.60 -10.65 -8.88
CA ARG A 319 -0.51 -11.19 -9.70
C ARG A 319 0.86 -10.99 -9.04
N ALA A 320 1.09 -9.80 -8.48
CA ALA A 320 2.32 -9.48 -7.76
C ALA A 320 2.51 -10.39 -6.53
N ALA A 321 1.46 -10.62 -5.74
CA ALA A 321 1.49 -11.52 -4.59
C ALA A 321 1.75 -12.98 -4.98
N VAL A 322 1.23 -13.46 -6.12
CA VAL A 322 1.57 -14.79 -6.65
C VAL A 322 3.06 -14.87 -7.01
N ALA A 323 3.58 -13.85 -7.70
CA ALA A 323 4.98 -13.81 -8.10
C ALA A 323 5.94 -13.71 -6.91
N ILE A 324 5.62 -12.88 -5.90
CA ILE A 324 6.42 -12.78 -4.66
C ILE A 324 6.42 -14.12 -3.91
N ARG A 325 5.26 -14.79 -3.76
CA ARG A 325 5.22 -16.12 -3.12
C ARG A 325 6.08 -17.13 -3.83
N LYS A 326 6.04 -17.16 -5.16
CA LYS A 326 6.89 -18.07 -5.96
C LYS A 326 8.36 -17.83 -5.66
N GLU A 327 8.78 -16.58 -5.60
CA GLU A 327 10.14 -16.20 -5.25
C GLU A 327 10.51 -16.63 -3.82
N LEU A 328 9.64 -16.34 -2.84
CA LEU A 328 9.88 -16.70 -1.45
C LEU A 328 9.95 -18.23 -1.24
N ILE A 329 9.15 -19.01 -1.96
CA ILE A 329 9.25 -20.48 -1.94
C ILE A 329 10.60 -20.94 -2.51
N ALA A 330 11.13 -20.28 -3.54
CA ALA A 330 12.46 -20.59 -4.05
C ALA A 330 13.54 -20.30 -2.99
N VAL A 331 13.49 -19.14 -2.33
CA VAL A 331 14.37 -18.78 -1.21
C VAL A 331 14.29 -19.80 -0.07
N ILE A 332 13.08 -20.21 0.33
CA ILE A 332 12.88 -21.21 1.40
C ILE A 332 13.57 -22.53 1.04
N LYS A 333 13.44 -22.98 -0.22
CA LYS A 333 14.08 -24.21 -0.70
C LYS A 333 15.60 -24.08 -0.76
N GLU A 334 16.13 -22.95 -1.22
CA GLU A 334 17.57 -22.65 -1.19
C GLU A 334 18.09 -22.74 0.23
N ARG A 335 17.44 -22.05 1.17
CA ARG A 335 17.84 -22.05 2.59
C ARG A 335 17.78 -23.43 3.23
N LYS A 336 16.74 -24.22 2.95
CA LYS A 336 16.65 -25.60 3.46
C LYS A 336 17.79 -26.49 2.97
N ARG A 337 18.24 -26.32 1.72
CA ARG A 337 19.42 -27.04 1.19
C ARG A 337 20.69 -26.60 1.89
N GLU A 338 20.93 -25.30 2.00
CA GLU A 338 22.09 -24.75 2.73
C GLU A 338 22.17 -25.28 4.17
N MET A 339 21.03 -25.35 4.85
CA MET A 339 20.94 -25.88 6.22
C MET A 339 21.15 -27.40 6.31
N ALA A 340 20.81 -28.16 5.27
CA ALA A 340 21.02 -29.61 5.23
C ALA A 340 22.49 -29.96 4.92
N ASP A 341 23.15 -29.18 4.06
CA ASP A 341 24.54 -29.39 3.64
C ASP A 341 25.55 -28.91 4.72
N SER A 342 25.11 -28.04 5.62
CA SER A 342 25.92 -27.52 6.72
C SER A 342 25.97 -28.51 7.89
N SER A 343 26.95 -29.42 7.89
CA SER A 343 27.30 -30.29 9.03
C SER A 343 27.63 -29.47 10.29
N GLY A 344 26.63 -29.05 11.07
CA GLY A 344 26.80 -28.41 12.38
C GLY A 344 27.32 -26.96 12.42
N GLY A 345 27.43 -26.26 11.29
CA GLY A 345 28.03 -24.92 11.23
C GLY A 345 27.02 -23.77 11.10
N ARG A 346 26.78 -23.02 12.18
CA ARG A 346 26.04 -21.72 12.26
C ARG A 346 24.80 -21.58 11.35
N ILE A 347 23.64 -22.01 11.86
CA ILE A 347 22.34 -21.62 11.30
C ILE A 347 22.29 -20.09 11.17
N SER A 348 21.98 -19.59 9.96
CA SER A 348 21.76 -18.16 9.74
C SER A 348 20.77 -17.62 10.76
N LYS A 349 21.09 -16.48 11.39
CA LYS A 349 20.29 -15.92 12.49
C LYS A 349 19.05 -15.17 12.00
N ASP A 350 18.77 -15.17 10.70
CA ASP A 350 17.61 -14.48 10.12
C ASP A 350 16.27 -15.16 10.42
N ILE A 351 15.18 -14.43 10.14
CA ILE A 351 13.82 -14.87 10.44
C ILE A 351 13.45 -16.10 9.63
N LEU A 352 13.86 -16.18 8.36
CA LEU A 352 13.54 -17.31 7.51
C LEU A 352 14.08 -18.61 8.12
N SER A 353 15.35 -18.62 8.50
CA SER A 353 15.95 -19.78 9.17
C SER A 353 15.23 -20.14 10.46
N HIS A 354 14.82 -19.15 11.26
CA HIS A 354 14.01 -19.39 12.46
C HIS A 354 12.63 -19.99 12.12
N MET A 355 11.92 -19.47 11.11
CA MET A 355 10.60 -19.97 10.70
C MET A 355 10.67 -21.38 10.11
N ILE A 356 11.78 -21.76 9.50
CA ILE A 356 12.01 -23.12 8.99
C ILE A 356 12.14 -24.14 10.12
N VAL A 357 12.81 -23.78 11.23
CA VAL A 357 13.09 -24.72 12.34
C VAL A 357 11.99 -24.77 13.40
N VAL A 358 11.17 -23.72 13.52
CA VAL A 358 10.09 -23.68 14.52
C VAL A 358 9.01 -24.71 14.18
N THR A 359 8.63 -25.48 15.19
CA THR A 359 7.53 -26.44 15.14
C THR A 359 6.36 -25.98 16.01
N ASP A 360 5.16 -26.44 15.66
CA ASP A 360 3.95 -26.23 16.45
C ASP A 360 3.95 -27.09 17.75
N PRO A 361 2.96 -26.94 18.66
CA PRO A 361 2.88 -27.78 19.86
C PRO A 361 2.79 -29.29 19.58
N THR A 362 2.38 -29.70 18.38
CA THR A 362 2.33 -31.09 17.92
C THR A 362 3.64 -31.54 17.26
N ARG A 363 4.70 -30.71 17.34
CA ARG A 363 6.03 -30.90 16.74
C ARG A 363 6.05 -30.94 15.22
N LYS A 364 5.03 -30.38 14.54
CA LYS A 364 5.01 -30.28 13.07
C LYS A 364 5.70 -28.99 12.61
N PRO A 365 6.56 -29.04 11.57
CA PRO A 365 7.17 -27.85 11.00
C PRO A 365 6.13 -27.00 10.26
N MET A 366 6.39 -25.70 10.16
CA MET A 366 5.53 -24.79 9.40
C MET A 366 5.58 -25.10 7.90
N PRO A 367 4.43 -25.23 7.21
CA PRO A 367 4.41 -25.44 5.76
C PRO A 367 5.04 -24.28 4.98
N ASP A 368 5.77 -24.57 3.90
CA ASP A 368 6.43 -23.55 3.08
C ASP A 368 5.50 -22.44 2.56
N PRO A 369 4.26 -22.72 2.12
CA PRO A 369 3.32 -21.66 1.74
C PRO A 369 2.99 -20.71 2.90
N GLU A 370 2.88 -21.23 4.12
CA GLU A 370 2.61 -20.42 5.30
C GLU A 370 3.82 -19.56 5.68
N ILE A 371 5.03 -20.11 5.62
CA ILE A 371 6.29 -19.36 5.80
C ILE A 371 6.35 -18.23 4.76
N ALA A 372 6.11 -18.53 3.49
CA ALA A 372 6.14 -17.54 2.41
C ALA A 372 5.13 -16.41 2.63
N ASP A 373 3.88 -16.73 3.01
CA ASP A 373 2.86 -15.71 3.29
C ASP A 373 3.22 -14.85 4.51
N LYS A 374 3.77 -15.42 5.58
CA LYS A 374 4.21 -14.65 6.76
C LYS A 374 5.38 -13.73 6.44
N ILE A 375 6.37 -14.21 5.69
CA ILE A 375 7.52 -13.41 5.25
C ILE A 375 7.08 -12.29 4.31
N MET A 376 6.18 -12.57 3.37
CA MET A 376 5.63 -11.55 2.49
C MET A 376 4.95 -10.42 3.27
N GLY A 377 4.20 -10.76 4.33
CA GLY A 377 3.61 -9.78 5.24
C GLY A 377 4.66 -8.94 5.98
N LEU A 378 5.72 -9.56 6.50
CA LEU A 378 6.83 -8.86 7.16
C LEU A 378 7.56 -7.91 6.22
N LEU A 379 7.94 -8.38 5.01
CA LEU A 379 8.61 -7.57 4.00
C LEU A 379 7.74 -6.37 3.61
N THR A 380 6.46 -6.59 3.36
CA THR A 380 5.55 -5.50 2.99
C THR A 380 5.42 -4.46 4.11
N ALA A 381 5.32 -4.89 5.37
CA ALA A 381 5.26 -3.98 6.51
C ALA A 381 6.55 -3.15 6.70
N SER A 382 7.72 -3.76 6.50
CA SER A 382 9.03 -3.09 6.63
C SER A 382 9.40 -2.18 5.45
N TYR A 383 8.75 -2.37 4.30
CA TYR A 383 9.05 -1.69 3.06
C TYR A 383 8.41 -0.30 3.00
N SER A 384 7.08 -0.23 2.87
CA SER A 384 6.39 1.04 2.57
C SER A 384 6.43 2.03 3.72
N THR A 385 6.29 1.56 4.96
CA THR A 385 6.21 2.43 6.15
C THR A 385 7.51 3.19 6.42
N VAL A 386 8.64 2.48 6.32
CA VAL A 386 9.98 3.06 6.51
C VAL A 386 10.33 3.96 5.33
N ALA A 387 9.99 3.56 4.10
CA ALA A 387 10.28 4.34 2.90
C ALA A 387 9.53 5.69 2.93
N THR A 388 8.25 5.66 3.34
CA THR A 388 7.42 6.85 3.55
C THR A 388 8.06 7.77 4.58
N THR A 389 8.44 7.24 5.75
CA THR A 389 9.07 8.04 6.81
C THR A 389 10.37 8.69 6.34
N ILE A 390 11.27 7.95 5.70
CA ILE A 390 12.54 8.47 5.16
C ILE A 390 12.29 9.59 4.14
N THR A 391 11.28 9.42 3.30
CA THR A 391 10.97 10.38 2.24
C THR A 391 10.45 11.69 2.81
N PHE A 392 9.44 11.64 3.68
CA PHE A 392 8.93 12.86 4.29
C PHE A 392 9.92 13.49 5.28
N LEU A 393 10.79 12.70 5.90
CA LEU A 393 11.92 13.21 6.67
C LEU A 393 12.84 14.07 5.78
N MET A 394 13.24 13.55 4.62
CA MET A 394 14.04 14.31 3.65
C MET A 394 13.33 15.60 3.21
N LYS A 395 12.00 15.55 2.99
CA LYS A 395 11.18 16.74 2.69
C LYS A 395 11.29 17.78 3.80
N TYR A 396 10.90 17.44 5.03
CA TYR A 396 10.84 18.42 6.12
C TYR A 396 12.23 18.92 6.54
N VAL A 397 13.24 18.05 6.57
CA VAL A 397 14.62 18.48 6.87
C VAL A 397 15.16 19.40 5.77
N GLY A 398 14.90 19.10 4.50
CA GLY A 398 15.30 19.94 3.36
C GLY A 398 14.64 21.32 3.38
N LEU A 399 13.39 21.42 3.87
CA LEU A 399 12.68 22.68 4.05
C LEU A 399 13.09 23.45 5.31
N ASN A 400 13.89 22.84 6.21
CA ASN A 400 14.24 23.43 7.51
C ASN A 400 15.77 23.42 7.75
N PRO A 401 16.53 24.40 7.21
CA PRO A 401 17.99 24.43 7.33
C PRO A 401 18.52 24.44 8.76
N LYS A 402 17.79 25.02 9.72
CA LYS A 402 18.14 25.00 11.15
C LYS A 402 18.08 23.58 11.73
N VAL A 403 17.04 22.83 11.36
CA VAL A 403 16.87 21.43 11.77
C VAL A 403 17.98 20.58 11.15
N TYR A 404 18.24 20.75 9.86
CA TYR A 404 19.33 20.08 9.17
C TYR A 404 20.69 20.28 9.86
N ARG A 405 21.04 21.54 10.21
CA ARG A 405 22.31 21.84 10.91
C ARG A 405 22.43 21.10 12.24
N LYS A 406 21.39 21.15 13.08
CA LYS A 406 21.38 20.44 14.37
C LYS A 406 21.53 18.93 14.21
N ILE A 407 20.84 18.31 13.25
CA ILE A 407 21.01 16.88 12.96
C ILE A 407 22.46 16.61 12.53
N ARG A 408 22.99 17.42 11.61
CA ARG A 408 24.34 17.22 11.11
C ARG A 408 25.39 17.39 12.22
N GLU A 409 25.25 18.37 13.09
CA GLU A 409 26.11 18.57 14.26
C GLU A 409 26.11 17.33 15.16
N GLU A 410 24.92 16.84 15.56
CA GLU A 410 24.77 15.60 16.35
C GLU A 410 25.44 14.40 15.66
N GLN A 411 25.22 14.21 14.36
CA GLN A 411 25.76 13.07 13.62
C GLN A 411 27.27 13.17 13.38
N MET A 412 27.82 14.39 13.26
CA MET A 412 29.26 14.62 13.14
C MET A 412 29.98 14.42 14.47
N GLU A 413 29.36 14.77 15.61
CA GLU A 413 29.88 14.47 16.95
C GLU A 413 30.00 12.96 17.17
N ILE A 414 28.92 12.21 16.86
CA ILE A 414 28.93 10.74 16.92
C ILE A 414 30.04 10.18 16.01
N ALA A 415 30.15 10.66 14.77
CA ALA A 415 31.19 10.21 13.84
C ALA A 415 32.60 10.53 14.34
N GLY A 416 32.81 11.71 14.95
CA GLY A 416 34.10 12.13 15.50
C GLY A 416 34.53 11.35 16.75
N SER A 417 33.58 10.82 17.53
CA SER A 417 33.88 9.95 18.67
C SER A 417 34.34 8.53 18.28
N LYS A 418 34.26 8.17 16.99
CA LYS A 418 34.56 6.83 16.49
C LYS A 418 35.82 6.81 15.65
N LYS A 419 36.48 5.64 15.58
CA LYS A 419 37.61 5.42 14.66
C LYS A 419 37.16 5.61 13.20
N ALA A 420 38.05 6.11 12.36
CA ALA A 420 37.79 6.26 10.93
C ALA A 420 37.31 4.92 10.31
N GLY A 421 36.18 4.95 9.62
CA GLY A 421 35.58 3.76 9.00
C GLY A 421 34.77 2.86 9.95
N ALA A 422 34.68 3.17 11.24
CA ALA A 422 33.86 2.40 12.17
C ALA A 422 32.35 2.54 11.86
N LEU A 423 31.65 1.41 11.91
CA LEU A 423 30.20 1.34 11.72
C LEU A 423 29.46 1.74 13.01
N LEU A 424 28.16 2.02 12.87
CA LEU A 424 27.29 2.38 14.00
C LEU A 424 27.07 1.16 14.90
N GLU A 425 27.11 1.40 16.19
CA GLU A 425 26.84 0.41 17.24
C GLU A 425 25.59 0.80 18.03
N TRP A 426 25.07 -0.12 18.83
CA TRP A 426 23.81 0.07 19.55
C TRP A 426 23.83 1.34 20.42
N ASP A 427 24.93 1.60 21.11
CA ASP A 427 25.07 2.75 22.00
C ASP A 427 25.05 4.10 21.25
N ASP A 428 25.42 4.11 19.96
CA ASP A 428 25.33 5.33 19.15
C ASP A 428 23.88 5.73 18.89
N MET A 429 22.95 4.76 18.83
CA MET A 429 21.52 5.03 18.64
C MET A 429 20.92 5.79 19.83
N GLY A 430 21.47 5.60 21.03
CA GLY A 430 21.11 6.34 22.24
C GLY A 430 21.53 7.81 22.19
N LYS A 431 22.57 8.13 21.40
CA LYS A 431 23.11 9.49 21.24
C LYS A 431 22.33 10.32 20.20
N MET A 432 21.60 9.68 19.30
CA MET A 432 20.83 10.33 18.21
C MET A 432 19.48 10.91 18.68
N LYS A 433 19.47 11.59 19.84
CA LYS A 433 18.24 12.07 20.49
C LYS A 433 17.48 13.07 19.62
N TYR A 434 18.16 14.09 19.11
CA TYR A 434 17.55 15.12 18.27
C TYR A 434 17.12 14.56 16.92
N SER A 435 17.93 13.70 16.28
CA SER A 435 17.53 12.99 15.06
C SER A 435 16.24 12.20 15.26
N TRP A 436 16.08 11.51 16.39
CA TRP A 436 14.85 10.78 16.67
C TRP A 436 13.64 11.71 16.90
N ASN A 437 13.84 12.87 17.53
CA ASN A 437 12.80 13.89 17.66
C ASN A 437 12.30 14.40 16.30
N VAL A 438 13.22 14.58 15.35
CA VAL A 438 12.89 14.98 13.96
C VAL A 438 12.09 13.88 13.26
N VAL A 439 12.46 12.61 13.46
CA VAL A 439 11.72 11.46 12.92
C VAL A 439 10.32 11.38 13.55
N CYS A 440 10.19 11.64 14.85
CA CYS A 440 8.91 11.68 15.53
C CYS A 440 7.99 12.76 14.97
N GLU A 441 8.49 13.99 14.81
CA GLU A 441 7.71 15.08 14.23
C GLU A 441 7.34 14.80 12.76
N THR A 442 8.22 14.13 12.01
CA THR A 442 7.93 13.66 10.65
C THR A 442 6.73 12.71 10.64
N MET A 443 6.73 11.69 11.51
CA MET A 443 5.63 10.72 11.59
C MET A 443 4.35 11.32 12.19
N ARG A 444 4.44 12.42 12.95
CA ARG A 444 3.25 13.16 13.41
C ARG A 444 2.57 13.85 12.24
N LEU A 445 3.33 14.64 11.46
CA LEU A 445 2.80 15.39 10.31
C LEU A 445 2.37 14.46 9.18
N VAL A 446 3.18 13.44 8.87
CA VAL A 446 2.88 12.48 7.81
C VAL A 446 3.01 11.07 8.35
N PRO A 447 1.95 10.58 9.03
CA PRO A 447 1.91 9.22 9.55
C PRO A 447 2.03 8.20 8.40
N PRO A 448 3.00 7.27 8.45
CA PRO A 448 3.16 6.27 7.39
C PRO A 448 1.95 5.34 7.23
N LEU A 449 1.12 5.23 8.28
CA LEU A 449 -0.15 4.53 8.27
C LEU A 449 -1.18 5.32 9.09
N GLN A 450 -2.35 5.59 8.51
CA GLN A 450 -3.37 6.43 9.14
C GLN A 450 -4.11 5.75 10.31
N GLY A 451 -4.15 4.42 10.35
CA GLY A 451 -4.87 3.69 11.41
C GLY A 451 -5.02 2.21 11.11
N THR A 452 -5.61 1.46 12.03
CA THR A 452 -5.90 0.03 11.82
C THR A 452 -7.27 -0.36 12.33
N PHE A 453 -7.74 -1.51 11.88
CA PHE A 453 -9.07 -2.01 12.20
C PHE A 453 -9.05 -3.08 13.29
N ARG A 454 -10.20 -3.22 13.93
CA ARG A 454 -10.60 -4.31 14.82
C ARG A 454 -11.99 -4.78 14.46
N GLU A 455 -12.33 -5.97 14.91
CA GLU A 455 -13.68 -6.51 14.90
C GLU A 455 -14.20 -6.59 16.33
N VAL A 456 -15.45 -6.16 16.52
CA VAL A 456 -16.13 -6.21 17.81
C VAL A 456 -16.54 -7.66 18.08
N ILE A 457 -15.92 -8.29 19.08
CA ILE A 457 -16.25 -9.67 19.49
C ILE A 457 -17.28 -9.71 20.62
N THR A 458 -17.36 -8.62 21.37
CA THR A 458 -18.31 -8.40 22.47
C THR A 458 -18.89 -7.02 22.33
N GLU A 459 -20.23 -6.90 22.32
CA GLU A 459 -20.90 -5.60 22.28
C GLU A 459 -20.41 -4.70 23.43
N PHE A 460 -20.27 -3.41 23.16
CA PHE A 460 -19.83 -2.44 24.16
C PHE A 460 -20.53 -1.10 23.96
N THR A 461 -20.55 -0.31 25.04
CA THR A 461 -20.98 1.09 25.01
C THR A 461 -19.76 1.99 25.15
N TYR A 462 -19.65 3.01 24.31
CA TYR A 462 -18.60 4.03 24.36
C TYR A 462 -19.19 5.41 24.04
N ALA A 463 -18.89 6.40 24.88
CA ALA A 463 -19.44 7.76 24.76
C ALA A 463 -20.98 7.80 24.59
N GLY A 464 -21.69 6.90 25.28
CA GLY A 464 -23.16 6.78 25.21
C GLY A 464 -23.70 6.02 23.99
N TYR A 465 -22.84 5.51 23.10
CA TYR A 465 -23.25 4.75 21.92
C TYR A 465 -22.94 3.26 22.07
N THR A 466 -23.92 2.42 21.77
CA THR A 466 -23.76 0.96 21.72
C THR A 466 -23.25 0.53 20.34
N VAL A 467 -22.14 -0.21 20.32
CA VAL A 467 -21.56 -0.79 19.09
C VAL A 467 -21.73 -2.31 19.15
N PRO A 468 -22.55 -2.90 18.25
CA PRO A 468 -22.89 -4.31 18.35
C PRO A 468 -21.77 -5.22 17.83
N LYS A 469 -21.81 -6.47 18.27
CA LYS A 469 -20.90 -7.54 17.82
C LYS A 469 -20.87 -7.66 16.28
N GLY A 470 -19.68 -7.95 15.74
CA GLY A 470 -19.43 -8.12 14.30
C GLY A 470 -19.12 -6.82 13.55
N TRP A 471 -19.43 -5.65 14.14
CA TRP A 471 -19.00 -4.38 13.56
C TRP A 471 -17.48 -4.25 13.57
N LYS A 472 -16.95 -3.40 12.69
CA LYS A 472 -15.55 -3.02 12.73
C LYS A 472 -15.35 -1.78 13.57
N VAL A 473 -14.23 -1.71 14.25
CA VAL A 473 -13.75 -0.51 14.91
C VAL A 473 -12.51 -0.03 14.18
N TYR A 474 -12.47 1.26 13.87
CA TYR A 474 -11.30 1.91 13.28
C TYR A 474 -10.82 3.01 14.23
N TRP A 475 -9.55 2.97 14.60
CA TRP A 475 -8.88 4.09 15.26
C TRP A 475 -7.94 4.73 14.25
N THR A 476 -7.72 6.04 14.37
CA THR A 476 -6.90 6.78 13.41
C THR A 476 -6.16 7.95 14.03
N VAL A 477 -4.88 8.06 13.66
CA VAL A 477 -3.99 9.15 14.06
C VAL A 477 -4.56 10.52 13.71
N SER A 478 -5.34 10.62 12.63
CA SER A 478 -5.96 11.85 12.11
C SER A 478 -6.90 12.53 13.12
N THR A 479 -7.29 11.83 14.19
CA THR A 479 -8.10 12.40 15.27
C THR A 479 -7.27 13.23 16.27
N THR A 480 -5.95 13.10 16.23
CA THR A 480 -5.04 13.63 17.26
C THR A 480 -3.81 14.34 16.71
N ASN A 481 -3.18 13.84 15.64
CA ASN A 481 -1.86 14.28 15.17
C ASN A 481 -1.81 15.76 14.75
N MET A 482 -2.91 16.30 14.24
CA MET A 482 -3.06 17.71 13.81
C MET A 482 -4.01 18.52 14.70
N ASN A 483 -4.40 18.00 15.86
CA ASN A 483 -5.32 18.69 16.76
C ASN A 483 -4.56 19.73 17.62
N PRO A 484 -4.91 21.04 17.56
CA PRO A 484 -4.24 22.10 18.32
C PRO A 484 -4.37 21.97 19.84
N ASP A 485 -5.37 21.24 20.35
CA ASP A 485 -5.54 20.96 21.77
C ASP A 485 -4.45 20.04 22.33
N TYR A 486 -3.83 19.23 21.45
CA TYR A 486 -2.76 18.29 21.80
C TYR A 486 -1.39 18.73 21.29
N PHE A 487 -1.34 19.44 20.16
CA PHE A 487 -0.12 19.90 19.53
C PHE A 487 -0.24 21.38 19.15
N LYS A 488 0.36 22.27 19.95
CA LYS A 488 0.39 23.71 19.67
C LYS A 488 0.97 24.00 18.27
N GLU A 489 0.29 24.80 17.45
CA GLU A 489 0.71 25.08 16.07
C GLU A 489 0.96 23.78 15.27
N PRO A 490 -0.07 22.92 15.11
CA PRO A 490 0.10 21.54 14.65
C PRO A 490 0.65 21.43 13.22
N GLU A 491 0.44 22.46 12.39
CA GLU A 491 0.96 22.53 11.01
C GLU A 491 2.48 22.78 10.95
N LYS A 492 3.08 23.33 12.01
CA LYS A 492 4.51 23.66 12.03
C LYS A 492 5.33 22.42 12.37
N PHE A 493 6.28 22.10 11.49
CA PHE A 493 7.33 21.12 11.75
C PHE A 493 8.27 21.60 12.86
N ASN A 494 8.06 21.09 14.07
CA ASN A 494 8.82 21.48 15.26
C ASN A 494 9.29 20.25 16.05
N PRO A 495 10.50 19.74 15.76
CA PRO A 495 11.11 18.64 16.51
C PRO A 495 11.31 18.91 18.01
N SER A 496 11.44 20.17 18.41
CA SER A 496 11.67 20.55 19.81
C SER A 496 10.49 20.24 20.74
N ARG A 497 9.33 19.81 20.20
CA ARG A 497 8.22 19.25 20.99
C ARG A 497 8.61 18.01 21.80
N TYR A 498 9.61 17.28 21.34
CA TYR A 498 10.06 16.02 21.93
C TYR A 498 11.39 16.16 22.70
N GLU A 499 11.89 17.39 22.88
CA GLU A 499 13.12 17.63 23.65
C GLU A 499 12.93 17.32 25.14
N GLU A 500 14.00 16.82 25.77
CA GLU A 500 14.03 16.52 27.20
C GLU A 500 13.80 17.82 28.00
N GLY A 501 12.94 17.75 29.02
CA GLY A 501 12.54 18.93 29.81
C GLY A 501 11.40 19.76 29.20
N LYS A 502 10.88 19.40 28.02
CA LYS A 502 9.59 19.91 27.52
C LYS A 502 8.44 19.03 27.97
N GLU A 503 7.24 19.60 28.03
CA GLU A 503 6.02 18.85 28.28
C GLU A 503 5.80 17.86 27.13
N ALA A 504 5.87 16.57 27.44
CA ALA A 504 5.65 15.52 26.46
C ALA A 504 4.21 15.57 25.93
N PRO A 505 3.97 15.17 24.66
CA PRO A 505 2.61 15.06 24.15
C PRO A 505 1.74 14.19 25.08
N PRO A 506 0.47 14.58 25.34
CA PRO A 506 -0.39 13.81 26.22
C PRO A 506 -0.48 12.34 25.79
N PRO A 507 -0.60 11.38 26.72
CA PRO A 507 -0.68 9.97 26.39
C PRO A 507 -1.75 9.70 25.32
N TYR A 508 -1.45 8.80 24.38
CA TYR A 508 -2.33 8.39 23.28
C TYR A 508 -2.66 9.46 22.23
N THR A 509 -1.99 10.62 22.23
CA THR A 509 -2.07 11.61 21.14
C THR A 509 -1.03 11.38 20.04
N TYR A 510 0.16 10.88 20.41
CA TYR A 510 1.19 10.46 19.47
C TYR A 510 1.24 8.93 19.37
N VAL A 511 0.57 8.37 18.37
CA VAL A 511 0.39 6.91 18.21
C VAL A 511 0.73 6.36 16.81
N PRO A 512 1.81 6.81 16.13
CA PRO A 512 2.14 6.32 14.77
C PRO A 512 2.49 4.82 14.74
N PHE A 513 2.83 4.22 15.88
CA PHE A 513 3.07 2.79 16.03
C PHE A 513 1.89 2.03 16.67
N GLY A 514 0.74 2.70 16.86
CA GLY A 514 -0.39 2.17 17.63
C GLY A 514 -0.09 2.04 19.12
N GLY A 515 -0.83 1.15 19.80
CA GLY A 515 -0.65 0.89 21.23
C GLY A 515 -1.22 -0.45 21.68
N GLY A 516 -1.04 -0.76 22.96
CA GLY A 516 -1.52 -1.99 23.58
C GLY A 516 -0.81 -3.25 23.04
N PRO A 517 -1.43 -4.43 23.16
CA PRO A 517 -0.86 -5.70 22.69
C PRO A 517 -0.60 -5.79 21.18
N ARG A 518 -1.08 -4.81 20.41
CA ARG A 518 -0.92 -4.71 18.95
C ARG A 518 -0.04 -3.53 18.53
N MET A 519 0.73 -2.95 19.45
CA MET A 519 1.78 -1.99 19.12
C MET A 519 2.73 -2.59 18.08
N CYS A 520 3.19 -1.78 17.12
CA CYS A 520 4.04 -2.22 16.03
C CYS A 520 5.27 -3.01 16.55
N PRO A 521 5.41 -4.30 16.20
CA PRO A 521 6.54 -5.10 16.66
C PRO A 521 7.86 -4.65 16.02
N GLY A 522 7.80 -4.00 14.84
CA GLY A 522 8.96 -3.50 14.11
C GLY A 522 9.40 -2.09 14.48
N LYS A 523 8.88 -1.50 15.57
CA LYS A 523 9.21 -0.11 15.98
C LYS A 523 10.72 0.12 16.10
N GLU A 524 11.42 -0.74 16.84
CA GLU A 524 12.86 -0.58 17.03
C GLU A 524 13.64 -0.89 15.74
N TYR A 525 13.20 -1.84 14.92
CA TYR A 525 13.77 -2.07 13.58
C TYR A 525 13.67 -0.81 12.71
N ALA A 526 12.48 -0.20 12.64
CA ALA A 526 12.26 1.02 11.87
C ALA A 526 13.12 2.18 12.39
N ARG A 527 13.23 2.32 13.72
CA ARG A 527 14.10 3.31 14.35
C ARG A 527 15.55 3.15 13.90
N LEU A 528 16.10 1.93 13.95
CA LEU A 528 17.48 1.68 13.51
C LEU A 528 17.67 1.96 12.01
N ALA A 529 16.76 1.47 11.17
CA ALA A 529 16.85 1.67 9.71
C ALA A 529 16.83 3.15 9.34
N ILE A 530 15.93 3.94 9.94
CA ILE A 530 15.80 5.38 9.69
C ILE A 530 17.02 6.14 10.22
N LEU A 531 17.48 5.85 11.44
CA LEU A 531 18.62 6.54 12.04
C LEU A 531 19.95 6.20 11.33
N ALA A 532 20.13 4.95 10.90
CA ALA A 532 21.27 4.56 10.05
C ALA A 532 21.26 5.32 8.71
N PHE A 533 20.08 5.51 8.11
CA PHE A 533 19.95 6.36 6.93
C PHE A 533 20.30 7.83 7.23
N VAL A 534 19.72 8.42 8.29
CA VAL A 534 19.97 9.80 8.74
C VAL A 534 21.45 10.06 8.91
N HIS A 535 22.14 9.20 9.67
CA HIS A 535 23.57 9.31 9.94
C HIS A 535 24.37 9.44 8.64
N ASN A 536 24.07 8.60 7.66
CA ASN A 536 24.84 8.55 6.42
C ASN A 536 24.49 9.66 5.43
N VAL A 537 23.22 10.04 5.33
CA VAL A 537 22.77 11.04 4.35
C VAL A 537 23.26 12.44 4.74
N VAL A 538 23.18 12.86 6.01
CA VAL A 538 23.56 14.22 6.43
C VAL A 538 25.06 14.45 6.44
N LYS A 539 25.84 13.38 6.64
CA LYS A 539 27.31 13.41 6.51
C LYS A 539 27.75 13.60 5.06
N SER A 540 27.00 13.06 4.12
CA SER A 540 27.38 13.01 2.71
C SER A 540 26.78 14.15 1.88
N TYR A 541 25.58 14.61 2.26
CA TYR A 541 24.78 15.53 1.46
C TYR A 541 24.14 16.65 2.29
N ARG A 542 24.05 17.82 1.68
CA ARG A 542 23.00 18.82 1.89
C ARG A 542 22.04 18.72 0.69
N TRP A 543 20.77 19.03 0.86
CA TRP A 543 19.82 18.98 -0.26
C TRP A 543 18.78 20.09 -0.20
N GLU A 544 18.18 20.37 -1.35
CA GLU A 544 17.07 21.30 -1.53
C GLU A 544 15.87 20.54 -2.14
N VAL A 545 14.67 20.79 -1.63
CA VAL A 545 13.44 20.19 -2.15
C VAL A 545 13.00 20.98 -3.39
N ILE A 546 12.86 20.30 -4.53
CA ILE A 546 12.55 20.96 -5.81
C ILE A 546 11.08 21.39 -5.87
N ASP A 547 10.17 20.57 -5.34
CA ASP A 547 8.73 20.87 -5.27
C ASP A 547 8.24 20.76 -3.81
N PRO A 548 8.30 21.84 -3.00
CA PRO A 548 7.85 21.83 -1.61
C PRO A 548 6.36 21.49 -1.45
N ASN A 549 5.55 21.84 -2.45
CA ASN A 549 4.09 21.72 -2.45
C ASN A 549 3.61 20.50 -3.23
N GLU A 550 4.51 19.56 -3.52
CA GLU A 550 4.18 18.29 -4.17
C GLU A 550 2.98 17.63 -3.48
N LYS A 551 2.01 17.24 -4.30
CA LYS A 551 0.81 16.55 -3.87
C LYS A 551 1.16 15.23 -3.20
N VAL A 552 0.54 14.98 -2.05
CA VAL A 552 0.59 13.68 -1.37
C VAL A 552 -0.65 12.90 -1.76
N GLU A 553 -0.44 11.74 -2.36
CA GLU A 553 -1.47 10.77 -2.70
C GLU A 553 -1.50 9.64 -1.65
N GLY A 554 -2.48 8.74 -1.75
CA GLY A 554 -2.57 7.57 -0.89
C GLY A 554 -3.45 7.78 0.35
N ASP A 555 -4.55 7.04 0.39
CA ASP A 555 -5.60 7.18 1.41
C ASP A 555 -5.12 6.77 2.81
N MET A 556 -4.61 5.54 2.93
CA MET A 556 -4.17 4.95 4.21
C MET A 556 -2.67 5.06 4.44
N MET A 557 -1.89 5.17 3.37
CA MET A 557 -0.44 5.28 3.38
C MET A 557 -0.04 6.40 2.41
N PRO A 558 0.50 7.52 2.92
CA PRO A 558 0.79 8.69 2.10
C PRO A 558 2.03 8.47 1.22
N GLU A 559 1.95 8.89 -0.03
CA GLU A 559 3.03 8.80 -1.02
C GLU A 559 3.15 10.13 -1.79
N PRO A 560 4.37 10.63 -2.07
CA PRO A 560 4.54 11.82 -2.91
C PRO A 560 4.32 11.49 -4.40
N GLU A 561 3.46 12.25 -5.09
CA GLU A 561 3.01 11.96 -6.47
C GLU A 561 4.18 11.87 -7.49
N LYS A 562 5.18 12.72 -7.36
CA LYS A 562 6.36 12.82 -8.25
C LYS A 562 7.60 12.14 -7.64
N GLY A 563 7.46 11.49 -6.47
CA GLY A 563 8.52 10.75 -5.81
C GLY A 563 9.52 11.60 -5.03
N LEU A 564 9.16 12.83 -4.63
CA LEU A 564 10.02 13.79 -3.92
C LEU A 564 11.35 14.07 -4.64
N PRO A 565 11.33 14.87 -5.72
CA PRO A 565 12.54 15.32 -6.38
C PRO A 565 13.32 16.29 -5.49
N VAL A 566 14.62 16.02 -5.30
CA VAL A 566 15.55 16.87 -4.54
C VAL A 566 16.80 17.15 -5.36
N ARG A 567 17.41 18.31 -5.10
CA ARG A 567 18.75 18.66 -5.57
C ARG A 567 19.78 18.36 -4.48
N LEU A 568 20.85 17.66 -4.83
CA LEU A 568 21.87 17.20 -3.92
C LEU A 568 23.14 18.05 -4.01
N TYR A 569 23.72 18.38 -2.86
CA TYR A 569 25.00 19.07 -2.71
C TYR A 569 25.92 18.21 -1.86
N HIS A 570 27.02 17.75 -2.45
CA HIS A 570 28.00 16.93 -1.74
C HIS A 570 28.80 17.76 -0.73
N HIS A 571 28.92 17.26 0.50
CA HIS A 571 29.95 17.73 1.42
C HIS A 571 31.26 17.11 0.96
N PHE A 572 32.03 17.79 0.12
CA PHE A 572 33.33 17.28 -0.29
C PHE A 572 34.20 16.98 0.95
N ALA A 573 34.57 15.72 1.16
CA ALA A 573 35.71 15.40 2.00
C ALA A 573 36.96 15.88 1.27
N SER A 574 37.67 16.83 1.87
CA SER A 574 38.90 17.46 1.37
C SER A 574 40.06 16.49 1.10
N SER A 575 39.90 15.18 1.30
CA SER A 575 40.98 14.19 1.15
C SER A 575 40.96 13.39 -0.17
N ALA A 576 39.88 13.40 -0.97
CA ALA A 576 39.77 12.47 -2.11
C ALA A 576 40.15 13.05 -3.49
N ARG A 577 40.45 14.35 -3.60
CA ARG A 577 40.89 14.94 -4.89
C ARG A 577 42.33 14.60 -5.28
N SER A 578 43.18 14.11 -4.37
CA SER A 578 44.59 13.85 -4.71
C SER A 578 44.84 12.55 -5.47
N HIS A 579 43.91 11.59 -5.47
CA HIS A 579 44.15 10.26 -6.07
C HIS A 579 43.43 10.03 -7.40
N ILE A 580 42.43 10.83 -7.77
CA ILE A 580 41.66 10.62 -9.01
C ILE A 580 42.15 11.51 -10.17
N CYS A 581 42.85 12.62 -9.89
CA CYS A 581 43.48 13.45 -10.94
C CYS A 581 44.85 12.95 -11.42
N ARG A 582 45.23 11.69 -11.14
CA ARG A 582 46.46 11.07 -11.68
C ARG A 582 46.21 9.89 -12.63
N ILE A 583 44.96 9.59 -12.98
CA ILE A 583 44.60 8.52 -13.94
C ILE A 583 43.51 9.02 -14.92
N ILE A 584 43.71 10.22 -15.46
CA ILE A 584 43.17 10.69 -16.74
C ILE A 584 44.32 11.47 -17.37
#